data_AF-A0A976KZE6-F1
#
_entry.id   AF-A0A976KZE6-F1
#
_cell.length_a   1.000
_cell.length_b   1.000
_cell.length_c   1.000
_cell.angle_alpha   90.00
_cell.angle_beta   90.00
_cell.angle_gamma   90.00
#
_symmetry.space_group_name_H-M   'P 1'
#
loop_
_entity.id
_entity.type
_entity.pdbx_description
1 polymer ?
#
loop_
_entity_poly.entity_id
_entity_poly.type
_entity_poly.pdbx_seq_one_letter_code
_entity_poly.pdbx_strand_id
1 'polypeptide(L)'
;MGISAIRERSNRFVVNLPAIIAEALNENEDAFVQLNQEAMLNSMKSDGGRIEPAYRSQAYADKKGRNYPDLKLTGAFQGDMSFFTDGEEFFLTSNDPKMPKLVDKYTLKIFGIAPIYRPLAQGRALSTIARMFNKYVLNG
;
A
#
# COMPACT_ATOMS: atom_id res chain seq x y z
N MET A 1 -25.89 10.08 26.68
CA MET A 1 -24.63 9.42 27.05
C MET A 1 -23.87 10.32 28.01
N GLY A 2 -23.40 9.82 29.16
CA GLY A 2 -22.64 10.63 30.11
C GLY A 2 -21.19 10.83 29.68
N ILE A 3 -20.59 11.96 30.03
CA ILE A 3 -19.18 12.30 29.72
C ILE A 3 -18.21 11.20 30.22
N SER A 4 -18.51 10.60 31.38
CA SER A 4 -17.70 9.51 31.95
C SER A 4 -17.65 8.27 31.04
N ALA A 5 -18.77 7.88 30.43
CA ALA A 5 -18.84 6.73 29.54
C ALA A 5 -18.09 6.97 28.22
N ILE A 6 -18.17 8.18 27.65
CA ILE A 6 -17.40 8.57 26.47
C ILE A 6 -15.90 8.51 26.78
N ARG A 7 -15.49 9.03 27.94
CA ARG A 7 -14.08 9.00 28.36
C ARG A 7 -13.55 7.57 28.48
N GLU A 8 -14.31 6.68 29.09
CA GLU A 8 -13.94 5.27 29.24
C GLU A 8 -13.76 4.59 27.87
N ARG A 9 -14.70 4.79 26.94
CA ARG A 9 -14.60 4.24 25.58
C ARG A 9 -13.45 4.84 24.80
N SER A 10 -13.22 6.15 24.92
CA SER A 10 -12.09 6.82 24.29
C SER A 10 -10.76 6.24 24.79
N ASN A 11 -10.63 6.00 26.10
CA ASN A 11 -9.43 5.37 26.66
C ASN A 11 -9.24 3.95 26.10
N ARG A 12 -10.31 3.15 26.03
CA ARG A 12 -10.26 1.81 25.41
C ARG A 12 -9.85 1.88 23.93
N PHE A 13 -10.36 2.84 23.18
CA PHE A 13 -10.01 3.02 21.78
C PHE A 13 -8.51 3.32 21.62
N VAL A 14 -7.96 4.23 22.44
CA VAL A 14 -6.54 4.58 22.41
C VAL A 14 -5.64 3.41 22.79
N VAL A 15 -6.01 2.62 23.80
CA VAL A 15 -5.25 1.42 24.19
C VAL A 15 -5.22 0.38 23.08
N ASN A 16 -6.29 0.27 22.29
CA ASN A 16 -6.39 -0.67 21.17
C ASN A 16 -5.98 -0.06 19.82
N LEU A 17 -5.35 1.12 19.81
CA LEU A 17 -5.04 1.83 18.57
C LEU A 17 -4.21 1.00 17.58
N PRO A 18 -3.21 0.18 17.98
CA PRO A 18 -2.50 -0.69 17.04
C PRO A 18 -3.42 -1.68 16.32
N ALA A 19 -4.31 -2.35 17.04
CA ALA A 19 -5.28 -3.27 16.45
C ALA A 19 -6.27 -2.55 15.52
N ILE A 20 -6.71 -1.35 15.90
CA ILE A 20 -7.57 -0.50 15.07
C ILE A 20 -6.86 -0.06 13.79
N ILE A 21 -5.57 0.28 13.87
CA ILE A 21 -4.76 0.60 12.69
C ILE A 21 -4.64 -0.63 11.79
N ALA A 22 -4.32 -1.80 12.34
CA ALA A 22 -4.21 -3.04 11.59
C ALA A 22 -5.53 -3.39 10.87
N GLU A 23 -6.67 -3.29 11.57
CA GLU A 23 -8.01 -3.48 11.01
C GLU A 23 -8.27 -2.46 9.89
N ALA A 24 -7.93 -1.18 10.13
CA ALA A 24 -8.10 -0.14 9.13
C ALA A 24 -7.24 -0.36 7.88
N LEU A 25 -6.03 -0.91 8.04
CA LEU A 25 -5.18 -1.24 6.92
C LEU A 25 -5.73 -2.43 6.12
N ASN A 26 -6.16 -3.50 6.80
CA ASN A 26 -6.75 -4.69 6.17
C ASN A 26 -8.04 -4.36 5.42
N GLU A 27 -8.91 -3.51 5.97
CA GLU A 27 -10.12 -3.06 5.24
C GLU A 27 -9.80 -2.28 3.95
N ASN A 28 -8.59 -1.76 3.81
CA ASN A 28 -8.13 -0.99 2.65
C ASN A 28 -7.09 -1.76 1.83
N GLU A 29 -7.00 -3.08 1.96
CA GLU A 29 -6.00 -3.92 1.29
C GLU A 29 -5.99 -3.70 -0.24
N ASP A 30 -7.16 -3.73 -0.88
CA ASP A 30 -7.31 -3.53 -2.32
C ASP A 30 -6.79 -2.16 -2.75
N ALA A 31 -7.06 -1.13 -1.96
CA ALA A 31 -6.61 0.22 -2.24
C ALA A 31 -5.08 0.31 -2.16
N PHE A 32 -4.44 -0.35 -1.19
CA PHE A 32 -2.98 -0.35 -1.08
C PHE A 32 -2.30 -1.17 -2.17
N VAL A 33 -2.88 -2.31 -2.55
CA VAL A 33 -2.43 -3.09 -3.71
C VAL A 33 -2.51 -2.24 -4.97
N GLN A 34 -3.64 -1.57 -5.21
CA GLN A 34 -3.84 -0.68 -6.36
C GLN A 34 -2.83 0.47 -6.38
N LEU A 35 -2.58 1.14 -5.25
CA LEU A 35 -1.62 2.25 -5.19
C LEU A 35 -0.18 1.78 -5.50
N ASN A 36 0.19 0.59 -5.05
CA ASN A 36 1.46 0.00 -5.39
C ASN A 36 1.54 -0.37 -6.89
N GLN A 37 0.49 -0.99 -7.44
CA GLN A 37 0.40 -1.27 -8.87
C GLN A 37 0.53 0.02 -9.68
N GLU A 38 -0.18 1.09 -9.32
CA GLU A 38 -0.07 2.41 -9.95
C GLU A 38 1.36 2.97 -9.88
N ALA A 39 2.05 2.83 -8.75
CA ALA A 39 3.46 3.21 -8.65
C ALA A 39 4.33 2.44 -9.65
N MET A 40 4.16 1.13 -9.71
CA MET A 40 4.87 0.28 -10.67
C MET A 40 4.55 0.62 -12.14
N LEU A 41 3.29 0.97 -12.44
CA LEU A 41 2.85 1.42 -13.76
C LEU A 41 3.49 2.76 -14.16
N ASN A 42 3.83 3.59 -13.18
CA ASN A 42 4.49 4.87 -13.37
C ASN A 42 6.01 4.80 -13.16
N SER A 43 6.57 3.58 -13.15
CA SER A 43 8.01 3.34 -12.99
C SER A 43 8.58 3.88 -11.69
N MET A 44 7.79 3.88 -10.61
CA MET A 44 8.16 4.38 -9.29
C MET A 44 8.35 3.23 -8.29
N LYS A 45 9.30 3.41 -7.38
CA LYS A 45 9.55 2.56 -6.21
C LYS A 45 8.94 3.17 -4.95
N SER A 46 8.85 2.38 -3.89
CA SER A 46 8.34 2.81 -2.57
C SER A 46 9.24 3.84 -1.86
N ASP A 47 10.50 3.95 -2.27
CA ASP A 47 11.43 5.01 -1.83
C ASP A 47 11.32 6.30 -2.66
N GLY A 48 10.46 6.33 -3.69
CA GLY A 48 10.30 7.47 -4.60
C GLY A 48 11.28 7.49 -5.77
N GLY A 49 12.26 6.56 -5.80
CA GLY A 49 13.14 6.39 -6.94
C GLY A 49 12.43 5.77 -8.15
N ARG A 50 13.12 5.74 -9.29
CA ARG A 50 12.64 5.03 -10.48
C ARG A 50 12.94 3.53 -10.39
N ILE A 51 12.15 2.75 -11.11
CA ILE A 51 12.45 1.34 -11.34
C ILE A 51 13.64 1.27 -12.30
N GLU A 52 14.77 0.80 -11.79
CA GLU A 52 16.05 0.77 -12.51
C GLU A 52 16.61 -0.65 -12.54
N PRO A 53 17.27 -1.06 -13.64
CA PRO A 53 17.73 -0.22 -14.75
C PRO A 53 16.62 0.14 -15.75
N ALA A 54 16.87 1.18 -16.53
CA ALA A 54 16.07 1.55 -17.70
C ALA A 54 16.00 0.39 -18.73
N TYR A 55 15.09 0.49 -19.70
CA TYR A 55 15.04 -0.48 -20.79
C TYR A 55 16.38 -0.52 -21.54
N ARG A 56 16.86 -1.73 -21.81
CA ARG A 56 18.13 -1.94 -22.51
C ARG A 56 18.09 -1.46 -23.96
N SER A 57 16.92 -1.43 -24.60
CA SER A 57 16.75 -1.04 -26.00
C SER A 57 16.09 0.32 -26.09
N GLN A 58 16.76 1.28 -26.72
CA GLN A 58 16.20 2.61 -26.96
C GLN A 58 14.96 2.53 -27.87
N ALA A 59 15.02 1.73 -28.94
CA ALA A 59 13.85 1.50 -29.81
C ALA A 59 12.64 0.95 -29.03
N TYR A 60 12.86 0.11 -28.02
CA TYR A 60 11.79 -0.36 -27.15
C TYR A 60 11.30 0.74 -26.19
N ALA A 61 12.19 1.52 -25.61
CA ALA A 61 11.84 2.68 -24.78
C ALA A 61 11.00 3.70 -25.56
N ASP A 62 11.41 4.02 -26.79
CA ASP A 62 10.70 4.92 -27.69
C ASP A 62 9.31 4.37 -28.03
N LYS A 63 9.22 3.07 -28.35
CA LYS A 63 7.93 2.39 -28.58
C LYS A 63 7.01 2.44 -27.35
N LYS A 64 7.57 2.45 -26.14
CA LYS A 64 6.82 2.56 -24.88
C LYS A 64 6.57 4.01 -24.44
N GLY A 65 7.19 4.98 -25.11
CA GLY A 65 7.16 6.39 -24.74
C GLY A 65 7.78 6.66 -23.36
N ARG A 66 8.68 5.80 -22.87
CA ARG A 66 9.33 5.93 -21.55
C ARG A 66 10.62 5.13 -21.48
N ASN A 67 11.59 5.64 -20.72
CA ASN A 67 12.90 4.99 -20.54
C ASN A 67 12.89 3.93 -19.44
N TYR A 68 12.09 4.11 -18.40
CA TYR A 68 12.05 3.22 -17.25
C TYR A 68 10.93 2.19 -17.38
N PRO A 69 11.12 0.96 -16.87
CA PRO A 69 10.09 -0.06 -16.91
C PRO A 69 8.81 0.37 -16.22
N ASP A 70 7.68 0.23 -16.91
CA ASP A 70 6.40 0.05 -16.26
C ASP A 70 6.23 -1.45 -16.00
N LEU A 71 6.20 -1.91 -14.76
CA LEU A 71 5.98 -3.34 -14.46
C LEU A 71 4.52 -3.79 -14.77
N LYS A 72 3.85 -3.05 -15.66
CA LYS A 72 2.53 -3.26 -16.27
C LYS A 72 2.43 -4.57 -17.03
N LEU A 73 3.48 -4.92 -17.79
CA LEU A 73 3.42 -5.98 -18.80
C LEU A 73 3.51 -7.40 -18.23
N THR A 74 3.68 -7.53 -16.92
CA THR A 74 3.56 -8.80 -16.22
C THR A 74 2.19 -8.87 -15.57
N GLY A 75 1.10 -8.82 -16.35
CA GLY A 75 -0.27 -8.78 -15.81
C GLY A 75 -0.55 -9.84 -14.73
N ALA A 76 0.02 -11.04 -14.86
CA ALA A 76 -0.02 -12.07 -13.81
C ALA A 76 0.69 -11.65 -12.50
N PHE A 77 1.83 -10.97 -12.57
CA PHE A 77 2.56 -10.48 -11.41
C PHE A 77 1.79 -9.42 -10.63
N GLN A 78 1.17 -8.46 -11.34
CA GLN A 78 0.33 -7.46 -10.68
C GLN A 78 -1.00 -8.07 -10.20
N GLY A 79 -1.56 -9.04 -10.93
CA GLY A 79 -2.80 -9.73 -10.56
C GLY A 79 -2.67 -10.62 -9.32
N ASP A 80 -1.50 -11.22 -9.10
CA ASP A 80 -1.21 -12.10 -7.95
C ASP A 80 -0.64 -11.32 -6.76
N MET A 81 -0.82 -10.00 -6.71
CA MET A 81 -0.37 -9.18 -5.60
C MET A 81 -1.24 -9.36 -4.37
N SER A 82 -0.61 -9.32 -3.20
CA SER A 82 -1.30 -9.44 -1.93
C SER A 82 -0.74 -8.44 -0.93
N PHE A 83 -1.63 -8.02 -0.03
CA PHE A 83 -1.34 -7.19 1.12
C PHE A 83 -1.52 -8.05 2.39
N PHE A 84 -0.67 -7.83 3.38
CA PHE A 84 -0.89 -8.35 4.72
C PHE A 84 -0.22 -7.43 5.76
N THR A 85 -0.68 -7.50 7.00
CA THR A 85 -0.11 -6.77 8.13
C THR A 85 0.04 -7.71 9.32
N ASP A 86 1.07 -7.50 10.13
CA ASP A 86 1.26 -8.17 11.42
C ASP A 86 0.78 -7.31 12.61
N GLY A 87 0.27 -6.12 12.33
CA GLY A 87 -0.20 -5.14 13.32
C GLY A 87 0.79 -4.03 13.64
N GLU A 88 2.06 -4.17 13.25
CA GLU A 88 3.09 -3.13 13.38
C GLU A 88 3.54 -2.64 12.01
N GLU A 89 3.73 -3.57 11.08
CA GLU A 89 4.13 -3.34 9.71
C GLU A 89 3.09 -3.88 8.73
N PHE A 90 3.19 -3.42 7.49
CA PHE A 90 2.45 -4.02 6.39
C PHE A 90 3.41 -4.40 5.28
N PHE A 91 3.01 -5.41 4.53
CA PHE A 91 3.79 -6.01 3.48
C PHE A 91 2.94 -6.11 2.22
N LEU A 92 3.57 -5.77 1.10
CA LEU A 92 3.05 -6.01 -0.24
C LEU A 92 3.95 -7.02 -0.92
N THR A 93 3.34 -8.04 -1.52
CA THR A 93 4.05 -9.14 -2.18
C THR A 93 3.32 -9.56 -3.45
N SER A 94 3.87 -10.53 -4.17
CA SER A 94 3.23 -11.21 -5.29
C SER A 94 3.56 -12.70 -5.25
N ASN A 95 2.55 -13.54 -5.52
CA ASN A 95 2.72 -14.99 -5.65
C ASN A 95 3.15 -15.42 -7.06
N ASP A 96 3.30 -14.50 -8.01
CA ASP A 96 3.74 -14.83 -9.37
C ASP A 96 5.18 -15.38 -9.34
N PRO A 97 5.47 -16.49 -10.06
CA PRO A 97 6.80 -17.11 -10.11
C PRO A 97 7.95 -16.18 -10.58
N LYS A 98 7.64 -15.05 -11.20
CA LYS A 98 8.62 -14.03 -11.62
C LYS A 98 9.04 -13.12 -10.47
N MET A 99 8.33 -13.11 -9.34
CA MET A 99 8.60 -12.23 -8.22
C MET A 99 10.08 -12.25 -7.81
N PRO A 100 10.73 -13.41 -7.58
CA PRO A 100 12.14 -13.43 -7.19
C PRO A 100 13.06 -12.78 -8.22
N LYS A 101 12.79 -12.99 -9.52
CA LYS A 101 13.58 -12.38 -10.61
C LYS A 101 13.38 -10.87 -10.71
N LEU A 102 12.17 -10.38 -10.43
CA LEU A 102 11.88 -8.96 -10.42
C LEU A 102 12.50 -8.27 -9.20
N VAL A 103 12.47 -8.92 -8.04
CA VAL A 103 13.13 -8.43 -6.83
C VAL A 103 14.65 -8.42 -6.98
N ASP A 104 15.25 -9.47 -7.54
CA ASP A 104 16.69 -9.50 -7.83
C ASP A 104 17.11 -8.34 -8.75
N LYS A 105 16.31 -8.09 -9.80
CA LYS A 105 16.61 -7.07 -10.79
C LYS A 105 16.34 -5.63 -10.30
N TYR A 106 15.23 -5.40 -9.61
CA TYR A 106 14.71 -4.06 -9.32
C TYR A 106 14.68 -3.73 -7.82
N THR A 107 15.13 -4.64 -6.97
CA THR A 107 15.07 -4.63 -5.49
C THR A 107 13.67 -4.81 -4.91
N LEU A 108 13.58 -5.10 -3.62
CA LEU A 108 12.31 -5.16 -2.87
C LEU A 108 11.53 -3.85 -2.89
N LYS A 109 12.17 -2.73 -3.23
CA LYS A 109 11.54 -1.40 -3.25
C LYS A 109 10.51 -1.22 -4.37
N ILE A 110 10.37 -2.19 -5.27
CA ILE A 110 9.21 -2.21 -6.18
C ILE A 110 7.90 -2.41 -5.40
N PHE A 111 7.96 -3.03 -4.22
CA PHE A 111 6.85 -3.16 -3.29
C PHE A 111 6.81 -2.01 -2.29
N GLY A 112 5.59 -1.58 -1.94
CA GLY A 112 5.30 -0.53 -0.97
C GLY A 112 4.61 0.68 -1.59
N ILE A 113 4.18 1.61 -0.74
CA ILE A 113 3.50 2.84 -1.17
C ILE A 113 4.54 3.92 -1.52
N ALA A 114 4.63 4.24 -2.82
CA ALA A 114 5.50 5.33 -3.28
C ALA A 114 5.12 6.66 -2.59
N PRO A 115 6.10 7.55 -2.31
CA PRO A 115 5.88 8.76 -1.51
C PRO A 115 4.70 9.63 -1.98
N ILE A 116 4.51 9.75 -3.30
CA ILE A 116 3.42 10.53 -3.91
C ILE A 116 2.02 9.97 -3.59
N TYR A 117 1.90 8.68 -3.30
CA TYR A 117 0.63 8.02 -2.97
C TYR A 117 0.38 7.90 -1.46
N ARG A 118 1.36 8.23 -0.61
CA ARG A 118 1.22 8.15 0.85
C ARG A 118 0.06 9.01 1.38
N PRO A 119 -0.17 10.26 0.91
CA PRO A 119 -1.32 11.04 1.38
C PRO A 119 -2.66 10.35 1.07
N LEU A 120 -2.78 9.70 -0.09
CA LEU A 120 -3.97 8.95 -0.46
C LEU A 120 -4.14 7.70 0.40
N ALA A 121 -3.07 6.92 0.61
CA ALA A 121 -3.07 5.77 1.50
C ALA A 121 -3.45 6.15 2.95
N GLN A 122 -2.86 7.21 3.48
CA GLN A 122 -3.19 7.75 4.81
C GLN A 122 -4.65 8.19 4.89
N GLY A 123 -5.16 8.87 3.87
CA GLY A 123 -6.56 9.29 3.82
C GLY A 123 -7.54 8.12 3.89
N ARG A 124 -7.23 6.99 3.22
CA ARG A 124 -8.02 5.76 3.28
C ARG A 124 -8.05 5.17 4.68
N ALA A 125 -6.88 4.95 5.29
CA ALA A 125 -6.77 4.42 6.64
C ALA A 125 -7.44 5.33 7.68
N LEU A 126 -7.19 6.65 7.62
CA LEU A 126 -7.76 7.62 8.55
C LEU A 126 -9.29 7.68 8.45
N SER A 127 -9.86 7.56 7.25
CA SER A 127 -11.31 7.52 7.07
C SER A 127 -11.92 6.29 7.76
N THR A 128 -11.27 5.14 7.67
CA THR A 128 -11.68 3.93 8.40
C THR A 128 -11.55 4.09 9.90
N ILE A 129 -10.41 4.61 10.40
CA ILE A 129 -10.19 4.86 11.83
C ILE A 129 -11.23 5.84 12.39
N ALA A 130 -11.55 6.91 11.66
CA ALA A 130 -12.57 7.87 12.07
C ALA A 130 -13.96 7.24 12.16
N ARG A 131 -14.31 6.37 11.20
CA ARG A 131 -15.55 5.58 11.24
C ARG A 131 -15.58 4.64 12.44
N MET A 132 -14.48 3.95 12.75
CA MET A 132 -14.37 3.09 13.92
C MET A 132 -14.48 3.87 15.22
N PHE A 133 -13.86 5.05 15.32
CA PHE A 133 -13.98 5.93 16.48
C PHE A 133 -15.44 6.36 16.70
N ASN A 134 -16.12 6.79 15.64
CA ASN A 134 -17.53 7.15 15.70
C ASN A 134 -18.39 5.97 16.20
N LYS A 135 -18.16 4.76 15.64
CA LYS A 135 -18.87 3.53 16.02
C LYS A 135 -18.63 3.13 17.48
N TYR A 136 -17.38 3.06 17.92
CA TYR A 136 -17.03 2.46 19.22
C TYR A 136 -16.99 3.45 20.39
N VAL A 137 -16.80 4.75 20.10
CA VAL A 137 -16.69 5.78 21.14
C VAL A 137 -17.96 6.60 21.23
N LEU A 138 -18.41 7.17 20.11
CA LEU A 138 -19.51 8.14 20.10
C LEU A 138 -20.89 7.49 20.08
N ASN A 139 -21.03 6.38 19.38
CA ASN A 139 -22.31 5.69 19.15
C ASN A 139 -22.39 4.29 19.77
N GLY A 140 -21.33 3.85 20.46
CA GLY A 140 -21.24 2.53 21.10
C GLY A 140 -21.99 2.41 22.41
#